data_AF-A0A1E4I7M3-F1
#
_entry.id   AF-A0A1E4I7M3-F1
#
_cell.length_a   1.000
_cell.length_b   1.000
_cell.length_c   1.000
_cell.angle_alpha   90.00
_cell.angle_beta   90.00
_cell.angle_gamma   90.00
#
_symmetry.space_group_name_H-M   'P 1'
#
loop_
_entity.id
_entity.type
_entity.pdbx_description
1 polymer ?
#
loop_
_entity_poly.entity_id
_entity_poly.type
_entity_poly.pdbx_seq_one_letter_code
_entity_poly.pdbx_strand_id
1 'polypeptide(L)'
;MVRRFPGPVRLLLLTRRDPQLPLARLRLDGRLHDMRSDELATDAAEVADLLTKIDMTLTAAQVDVLVEQTGGRPAGVRLAAQSLVVARCNKGTSARAGQRGAQDRVRGGGVA
;
A
#
# COMPACT_ATOMS: atom_id res chain seq x y z
N MET A 1 -24.34 -13.66 -9.63
CA MET A 1 -25.58 -12.99 -10.09
C MET A 1 -26.48 -12.81 -8.87
N VAL A 2 -26.56 -11.59 -8.29
CA VAL A 2 -27.36 -11.31 -7.08
C VAL A 2 -28.53 -10.42 -7.50
N ARG A 3 -29.71 -11.04 -7.71
CA ARG A 3 -30.88 -10.35 -8.26
C ARG A 3 -32.03 -10.12 -7.27
N ARG A 4 -31.96 -10.69 -6.07
CA ARG A 4 -33.04 -10.57 -5.08
C ARG A 4 -32.48 -10.40 -3.69
N PHE A 5 -32.77 -9.26 -3.09
CA PHE A 5 -32.48 -8.98 -1.69
C PHE A 5 -33.82 -8.98 -0.93
N PRO A 6 -33.95 -9.69 0.20
CA PRO A 6 -35.22 -9.85 0.91
C PRO A 6 -35.60 -8.65 1.80
N GLY A 7 -35.15 -7.43 1.49
CA GLY A 7 -35.44 -6.22 2.27
C GLY A 7 -34.66 -4.99 1.79
N PRO A 8 -34.78 -3.83 2.47
CA PRO A 8 -33.97 -2.65 2.17
C PRO A 8 -32.50 -2.94 2.53
N VAL A 9 -31.65 -3.10 1.50
CA VAL A 9 -30.22 -3.36 1.66
C VAL A 9 -29.39 -2.21 1.12
N ARG A 10 -28.25 -1.94 1.76
CA ARG A 10 -27.19 -1.08 1.21
C ARG A 10 -26.12 -2.00 0.61
N LEU A 11 -25.94 -1.92 -0.70
CA LEU A 11 -25.01 -2.76 -1.45
C LEU A 11 -23.72 -2.00 -1.73
N LEU A 12 -22.59 -2.50 -1.23
CA LEU A 12 -21.26 -2.03 -1.64
C LEU A 12 -20.70 -3.04 -2.64
N LEU A 13 -20.39 -2.59 -3.85
CA LEU A 13 -19.89 -3.44 -4.92
C LEU A 13 -18.50 -2.98 -5.34
N LEU A 14 -17.52 -3.87 -5.20
CA LEU A 14 -16.15 -3.66 -5.68
C LEU A 14 -15.91 -4.61 -6.85
N THR A 15 -15.82 -4.07 -8.05
CA THR A 15 -15.69 -4.87 -9.28
C THR A 15 -14.61 -4.28 -10.19
N ARG A 16 -13.78 -5.14 -10.80
CA ARG A 16 -12.81 -4.71 -11.84
C ARG A 16 -13.43 -4.57 -13.24
N ARG A 17 -14.66 -5.06 -13.43
CA ARG A 17 -15.39 -5.02 -14.70
C ARG A 17 -16.81 -4.58 -14.41
N ASP A 18 -17.41 -3.86 -15.35
CA ASP A 18 -18.78 -3.37 -15.22
C ASP A 18 -19.73 -4.57 -15.01
N PRO A 19 -20.36 -4.69 -13.84
CA PRO A 19 -21.24 -5.81 -13.55
C PRO A 19 -22.50 -5.72 -14.43
N GLN A 20 -23.06 -6.86 -14.85
CA GLN A 20 -24.35 -6.93 -15.54
C GLN A 20 -25.55 -6.65 -14.62
N LEU A 21 -25.46 -5.57 -13.86
CA LEU A 21 -26.53 -4.98 -13.07
C LEU A 21 -27.12 -3.82 -13.87
N PRO A 22 -28.42 -3.49 -13.70
CA PRO A 22 -29.03 -2.33 -14.35
C PRO A 22 -28.56 -1.03 -13.68
N LEU A 23 -27.25 -0.75 -13.72
CA LEU A 23 -26.62 0.43 -13.10
C LEU A 23 -27.17 1.72 -13.68
N ALA A 24 -27.55 1.74 -14.96
CA ALA A 24 -28.18 2.89 -15.60
C ALA A 24 -29.45 3.33 -14.85
N ARG A 25 -30.28 2.38 -14.39
CA ARG A 25 -31.49 2.70 -13.62
C ARG A 25 -31.14 3.24 -12.23
N LEU A 26 -30.16 2.65 -11.55
CA LEU A 26 -29.71 3.12 -10.24
C LEU A 26 -29.04 4.50 -10.30
N ARG A 27 -28.36 4.83 -11.41
CA ARG A 27 -27.80 6.16 -11.69
C ARG A 27 -28.92 7.20 -11.89
N LEU A 28 -29.94 6.89 -12.69
CA LEU A 28 -31.08 7.78 -12.92
C LEU A 28 -31.89 8.04 -11.64
N ASP A 29 -32.02 7.02 -10.78
CA ASP A 29 -32.72 7.14 -9.50
C ASP A 29 -31.88 7.88 -8.42
N GLY A 30 -30.63 8.27 -8.70
CA GLY A 30 -29.73 8.91 -7.74
C GLY A 30 -29.30 8.00 -6.57
N ARG A 31 -29.45 6.68 -6.73
CA ARG A 31 -29.22 5.67 -5.67
C ARG A 31 -27.88 4.94 -5.80
N LEU A 32 -27.02 5.38 -6.72
CA LEU A 32 -25.69 4.83 -6.93
C LEU A 32 -24.65 5.92 -6.71
N HIS A 33 -23.77 5.71 -5.74
CA HIS A 33 -22.50 6.39 -5.66
C HIS A 33 -21.46 5.49 -6.33
N ASP A 34 -20.93 5.94 -7.46
CA ASP A 34 -19.92 5.23 -8.23
C ASP A 34 -18.56 5.83 -7.89
N MET A 35 -17.58 4.98 -7.57
CA MET A 35 -16.19 5.39 -7.35
C MET A 35 -15.35 4.77 -8.45
N ARG A 36 -14.89 5.59 -9.40
CA ARG A 36 -14.14 5.09 -10.55
C ARG A 36 -12.64 5.05 -10.27
N SER A 37 -11.91 4.34 -11.14
CA SER A 37 -10.47 4.09 -10.96
C SER A 37 -9.60 5.35 -11.06
N ASP A 38 -10.09 6.36 -11.76
CA ASP A 38 -9.52 7.70 -11.88
C ASP A 38 -9.72 8.54 -10.61
N GLU A 39 -10.87 8.40 -9.95
CA GLU A 39 -11.12 9.03 -8.64
C GLU A 39 -10.29 8.43 -7.50
N LEU A 40 -9.65 7.27 -7.76
CA LEU A 40 -8.72 6.60 -6.86
C LEU A 40 -7.26 6.98 -7.13
N ALA A 41 -6.99 7.87 -8.08
CA ALA A 41 -5.63 8.37 -8.31
C ALA A 41 -5.18 9.18 -7.10
N THR A 42 -4.15 8.68 -6.46
CA THR A 42 -3.48 9.26 -5.30
C THR A 42 -2.46 10.30 -5.77
N ASP A 43 -2.42 11.46 -5.12
CA ASP A 43 -1.43 12.49 -5.42
C ASP A 43 -0.04 12.17 -4.82
N ALA A 44 0.97 12.96 -5.16
CA ALA A 44 2.33 12.73 -4.70
C ALA A 44 2.48 12.84 -3.16
N ALA A 45 1.70 13.70 -2.50
CA ALA A 45 1.74 13.86 -1.06
C ALA A 45 1.11 12.64 -0.36
N GLU A 46 -0.03 12.17 -0.86
CA GLU A 46 -0.69 10.97 -0.37
C GLU A 46 0.15 9.70 -0.63
N VAL A 47 0.90 9.65 -1.75
CA VAL A 47 1.88 8.58 -2.01
C VAL A 47 3.02 8.62 -1.00
N ALA A 48 3.58 9.80 -0.71
CA ALA A 48 4.60 9.95 0.32
C ALA A 48 4.10 9.48 1.69
N ASP A 49 2.89 9.87 2.09
CA ASP A 49 2.24 9.43 3.33
C ASP A 49 2.03 7.92 3.39
N LEU A 50 1.65 7.30 2.26
CA LEU A 50 1.49 5.85 2.16
C LEU A 50 2.82 5.12 2.33
N LEU A 51 3.90 5.68 1.81
CA LEU A 51 5.26 5.15 1.95
C LEU A 51 5.79 5.31 3.38
N THR A 52 5.48 6.43 4.06
CA THR A 52 5.83 6.61 5.48
C THR A 52 5.16 5.56 6.37
N LYS A 53 3.91 5.16 6.07
CA LYS A 53 3.19 4.10 6.81
C LYS A 53 3.82 2.70 6.68
N ILE A 54 4.77 2.51 5.78
CA ILE A 54 5.54 1.26 5.62
C ILE A 54 7.03 1.45 5.93
N ASP A 55 7.37 2.49 6.71
CA ASP A 55 8.74 2.84 7.10
C ASP A 55 9.69 3.02 5.89
N MET A 56 9.15 3.44 4.75
CA MET A 56 9.91 3.72 3.53
C MET A 56 9.98 5.22 3.30
N THR A 57 11.14 5.81 3.57
CA THR A 57 11.42 7.21 3.22
C THR A 57 12.08 7.27 1.84
N LEU A 58 11.38 7.84 0.86
CA LEU A 58 11.92 8.16 -0.47
C LEU A 58 12.15 9.66 -0.59
N THR A 59 13.07 10.07 -1.47
CA THR A 59 13.20 11.49 -1.83
C THR A 59 12.03 11.93 -2.69
N ALA A 60 11.73 13.24 -2.73
CA ALA A 60 10.65 13.77 -3.56
C ALA A 60 10.76 13.32 -5.03
N ALA A 61 11.97 13.39 -5.61
CA ALA A 61 12.22 12.92 -6.98
C ALA A 61 11.94 11.42 -7.18
N GLN A 62 12.14 10.58 -6.15
CA GLN A 62 11.83 9.16 -6.23
C GLN A 62 10.33 8.90 -6.10
N VAL A 63 9.62 9.73 -5.32
CA VAL A 63 8.16 9.68 -5.23
C VAL A 63 7.53 10.10 -6.56
N ASP A 64 8.03 11.16 -7.21
CA ASP A 64 7.53 11.61 -8.51
C ASP A 64 7.66 10.52 -9.59
N VAL A 65 8.82 9.87 -9.66
CA VAL A 65 9.04 8.73 -10.58
C VAL A 65 8.09 7.57 -10.27
N LEU A 66 7.83 7.31 -8.99
CA LEU A 66 6.92 6.25 -8.57
C LEU A 66 5.47 6.57 -8.95
N VAL A 67 5.04 7.83 -8.77
CA VAL A 67 3.71 8.32 -9.17
C VAL A 67 3.56 8.23 -10.68
N GLU A 68 4.55 8.66 -11.46
CA GLU A 68 4.53 8.61 -12.92
C GLU A 68 4.42 7.17 -13.44
N GLN A 69 5.20 6.24 -12.87
CA GLN A 69 5.19 4.82 -13.28
C GLN A 69 3.92 4.08 -12.86
N THR A 70 3.29 4.46 -11.75
CA THR A 70 2.11 3.78 -11.21
C THR A 70 0.79 4.44 -11.67
N GLY A 71 0.88 5.64 -12.25
CA GLY A 71 -0.25 6.51 -12.57
C GLY A 71 -0.97 7.00 -11.32
N GLY A 72 -0.25 7.19 -10.21
CA GLY A 72 -0.79 7.57 -8.91
C GLY A 72 -1.71 6.53 -8.26
N ARG A 73 -1.86 5.31 -8.81
CA ARG A 73 -2.82 4.35 -8.25
C ARG A 73 -2.27 3.70 -6.97
N PRO A 74 -3.01 3.68 -5.85
CA PRO A 74 -2.50 3.19 -4.57
C PRO A 74 -2.09 1.71 -4.61
N ALA A 75 -2.81 0.91 -5.41
CA ALA A 75 -2.45 -0.49 -5.66
C ALA A 75 -1.10 -0.63 -6.40
N GLY A 76 -0.84 0.24 -7.38
CA GLY A 76 0.43 0.27 -8.12
C GLY A 76 1.59 0.71 -7.23
N VAL A 77 1.40 1.77 -6.45
CA VAL A 77 2.36 2.28 -5.47
C VAL A 77 2.71 1.20 -4.44
N ARG A 78 1.71 0.48 -3.91
CA ARG A 78 1.94 -0.60 -2.94
C ARG A 78 2.76 -1.75 -3.53
N LEU A 79 2.45 -2.17 -4.75
CA LEU A 79 3.20 -3.25 -5.43
C LEU A 79 4.64 -2.83 -5.72
N ALA A 80 4.84 -1.60 -6.21
CA ALA A 80 6.18 -1.07 -6.47
C ALA A 80 7.01 -0.96 -5.18
N ALA A 81 6.41 -0.46 -4.09
CA ALA A 81 7.05 -0.43 -2.78
C ALA A 81 7.42 -1.84 -2.27
N GLN A 82 6.53 -2.83 -2.43
CA GLN A 82 6.83 -4.22 -2.07
C GLN A 82 7.99 -4.80 -2.89
N SER A 83 8.07 -4.48 -4.19
CA SER A 83 9.21 -4.88 -5.03
C SER A 83 10.53 -4.30 -4.53
N LEU A 84 10.55 -3.03 -4.09
CA LEU A 84 11.73 -2.40 -3.50
C LEU A 84 12.16 -3.07 -2.18
N VAL A 85 11.21 -3.47 -1.34
CA VAL A 85 11.50 -4.22 -0.09
C VAL A 85 12.11 -5.59 -0.41
N VAL A 86 11.53 -6.33 -1.35
CA VAL A 86 12.05 -7.65 -1.77
C VAL A 86 13.44 -7.51 -2.40
N ALA A 87 13.65 -6.50 -3.25
CA ALA A 87 14.96 -6.22 -3.85
C ALA A 87 16.02 -5.85 -2.81
N ARG A 88 15.65 -5.14 -1.74
CA ARG A 88 16.56 -4.87 -0.60
C ARG A 88 16.87 -6.13 0.20
N CYS A 89 15.89 -7.01 0.41
CA CYS A 89 16.09 -8.29 1.08
C CYS A 89 17.03 -9.22 0.27
N ASN A 90 16.87 -9.26 -1.05
CA ASN A 90 17.72 -10.06 -1.94
C ASN A 90 19.19 -9.57 -1.99
N LYS A 91 19.44 -8.29 -1.73
CA LYS A 91 20.80 -7.73 -1.64
C LYS A 91 21.44 -7.93 -0.26
N GLY A 92 20.73 -8.54 0.71
CA GLY A 92 21.12 -8.58 2.12
C GLY A 92 21.28 -9.97 2.77
N THR A 93 21.04 -11.08 2.08
CA THR A 93 21.13 -12.44 2.66
C THR A 93 22.52 -13.09 2.58
N SER A 94 23.57 -12.32 2.30
CA SER A 94 24.96 -12.72 2.59
C SER A 94 25.71 -11.55 3.23
N ALA A 95 25.49 -11.32 4.54
CA ALA A 95 26.43 -10.64 5.47
C ALA A 95 25.83 -10.28 6.85
N ARG A 96 24.95 -11.08 7.45
CA ARG A 96 24.70 -11.02 8.91
C ARG A 96 24.56 -12.41 9.53
N ALA A 97 25.58 -13.23 9.32
CA ALA A 97 26.01 -14.24 10.28
C ALA A 97 27.30 -13.70 10.91
N GLY A 98 27.21 -13.12 12.11
CA GLY A 98 28.38 -12.61 12.82
C GLY A 98 28.08 -11.43 13.72
N GLN A 99 28.14 -11.69 15.02
CA GLN A 99 28.38 -10.71 16.09
C GLN A 99 27.16 -9.90 16.56
N ARG A 100 26.46 -10.49 17.55
CA ARG A 100 26.10 -9.83 18.82
C ARG A 100 25.69 -10.90 19.84
N GLY A 101 26.70 -11.64 20.27
CA GLY A 101 26.71 -12.42 21.51
C GLY A 101 28.09 -12.24 22.12
N ALA A 102 28.13 -12.12 23.45
CA ALA A 102 29.29 -11.93 24.32
C ALA A 102 29.84 -10.50 24.44
N GLN A 103 29.34 -9.78 25.45
CA GLN A 103 30.19 -9.21 26.50
C GLN A 103 29.39 -9.22 27.81
N ASP A 104 29.42 -10.39 28.45
CA ASP A 104 29.16 -10.58 29.88
C ASP A 104 30.50 -10.42 30.62
N ARG A 105 30.44 -9.62 31.70
CA ARG A 105 31.22 -9.69 32.93
C ARG A 105 32.75 -9.52 33.01
N VAL A 106 33.09 -8.69 34.00
CA VAL A 106 34.26 -8.66 34.89
C VAL A 106 35.58 -8.12 34.31
N ARG A 107 35.93 -6.92 34.77
CA ARG A 107 37.26 -6.67 35.33
C ARG A 107 37.11 -5.78 36.57
N GLY A 108 37.27 -6.39 37.73
CA GLY A 108 37.51 -5.66 38.97
C GLY A 108 38.95 -5.12 39.02
N GLY A 109 39.21 -4.25 39.99
CA GLY A 109 40.56 -3.84 40.36
C GLY A 109 40.57 -2.52 41.11
N GLY A 110 40.49 -2.59 42.44
CA GLY A 110 40.85 -1.45 43.29
C GLY A 110 42.37 -1.34 43.44
N VAL A 111 42.84 -0.12 43.71
CA VAL A 111 43.88 0.22 44.70
C VAL A 111 44.02 1.74 44.77
N ALA A 112 43.71 2.31 45.95
CA ALA A 112 44.46 3.33 46.68
C ALA A 112 43.64 3.76 47.90
#